data_AF-L1IXR7-F1
#
_entry.id   AF-L1IXR7-F1
#
_cell.length_a   1.000
_cell.length_b   1.000
_cell.length_c   1.000
_cell.angle_alpha   90.00
_cell.angle_beta   90.00
_cell.angle_gamma   90.00
#
_symmetry.space_group_name_H-M   'P 1'
#
loop_
_entity.id
_entity.type
_entity.pdbx_description
1 polymer ?
#
loop_
_entity_poly.entity_id
_entity_poly.type
_entity_poly.pdbx_seq_one_letter_code
_entity_poly.pdbx_strand_id
1 'polypeptide(L)'
;MWSDPAGDGCTSECKLEQGFVCLYDDHDRLLGGRCEAVCGDGVRVQQEDCDDGNTRDGDGCSSSCLVESGWICADNLHVTNHTTSLCYGICADGVRVAAEQCDDGNTKSGDGCDQFCRLESGYVCADNGLCSTNCGDGIIAGKEACDDMNNINGDGCN
;
A
#
# COMPACT_ATOMS: atom_id res chain seq x y z
N MET A 1 33.11 16.82 -22.98
CA MET A 1 32.03 15.82 -23.08
C MET A 1 31.22 15.97 -21.81
N TRP A 2 30.10 16.68 -21.86
CA TRP A 2 29.18 16.75 -20.73
C TRP A 2 28.33 15.50 -20.81
N SER A 3 28.49 14.60 -19.85
CA SER A 3 27.61 13.47 -19.68
C SER A 3 26.26 13.99 -19.20
N ASP A 4 25.22 13.61 -19.91
CA ASP A 4 23.83 13.82 -19.56
C ASP A 4 23.55 13.26 -18.15
N PRO A 5 23.08 14.09 -17.19
CA PRO A 5 22.70 13.62 -15.87
C PRO A 5 21.35 12.89 -15.97
N ALA A 6 21.41 11.56 -15.96
CA ALA A 6 20.23 10.69 -15.97
C ALA A 6 19.16 11.17 -14.98
N GLY A 7 17.91 11.29 -15.45
CA GLY A 7 16.77 11.68 -14.64
C GLY A 7 16.48 13.18 -14.63
N ASP A 8 17.10 14.01 -15.48
CA ASP A 8 16.67 15.41 -15.63
C ASP A 8 15.45 15.57 -16.57
N GLY A 9 14.97 14.46 -17.13
CA GLY A 9 13.86 14.38 -18.06
C GLY A 9 14.24 14.65 -19.52
N CYS A 10 15.52 14.91 -19.82
CA CYS A 10 16.03 15.21 -21.16
C CYS A 10 17.27 14.38 -21.51
N THR A 11 17.12 13.40 -22.39
CA THR A 11 18.25 12.63 -22.91
C THR A 11 19.29 13.48 -23.65
N SER A 12 20.52 12.97 -23.77
CA SER A 12 21.65 13.56 -24.52
C SER A 12 21.37 13.81 -26.01
N GLU A 13 20.31 13.23 -26.57
CA GLU A 13 19.83 13.48 -27.93
C GLU A 13 18.72 14.54 -27.98
N CYS A 14 18.51 15.29 -26.90
CA CYS A 14 17.44 16.28 -26.72
C CYS A 14 16.03 15.67 -26.90
N LYS A 15 15.82 14.47 -26.37
CA LYS A 15 14.50 13.79 -26.34
C LYS A 15 14.02 13.63 -24.90
N LEU A 16 12.70 13.65 -24.71
CA LEU A 16 12.04 13.41 -23.43
C LEU A 16 12.38 12.01 -22.89
N GLU A 17 12.79 11.93 -21.62
CA GLU A 17 12.94 10.66 -20.91
C GLU A 17 11.55 10.07 -20.57
N GLN A 18 11.47 8.74 -20.45
CA GLN A 18 10.22 8.09 -20.00
C GLN A 18 9.94 8.48 -18.54
N GLY A 19 8.66 8.66 -18.19
CA GLY A 19 8.29 9.09 -16.84
C GLY A 19 8.32 10.60 -16.64
N PHE A 20 8.60 11.40 -17.68
CA PHE A 20 8.72 12.86 -17.57
C PHE A 20 7.79 13.61 -18.50
N VAL A 21 7.40 14.82 -18.09
CA VAL A 21 6.80 15.85 -18.93
C VAL A 21 7.59 17.15 -18.78
N CYS A 22 7.80 17.85 -19.88
CA CYS A 22 8.46 19.15 -19.83
C CYS A 22 7.46 20.28 -19.61
N LEU A 23 7.83 21.23 -18.76
CA LEU A 23 7.00 22.38 -18.46
C LEU A 23 7.15 23.46 -19.54
N TYR A 24 6.01 23.91 -20.04
CA TYR A 24 5.92 25.02 -21.00
C TYR A 24 5.27 26.23 -20.32
N ASP A 25 5.70 27.43 -20.70
CA ASP A 25 4.97 28.65 -20.36
C ASP A 25 3.70 28.81 -21.25
N ASP A 26 2.86 29.79 -20.93
CA ASP A 26 1.66 30.12 -21.72
C ASP A 26 1.97 30.57 -23.17
N HIS A 27 3.25 30.66 -23.54
CA HIS A 27 3.74 30.98 -24.88
C HIS A 27 4.43 29.79 -25.56
N ASP A 28 4.19 28.56 -25.09
CA ASP A 28 4.74 27.32 -25.65
C ASP A 28 6.28 27.31 -25.69
N ARG A 29 6.91 28.04 -24.76
CA ARG A 29 8.37 28.01 -24.57
C ARG A 29 8.68 27.10 -23.39
N LEU A 30 9.64 26.20 -23.61
CA LEU A 30 10.23 25.39 -22.55
C LEU A 30 10.71 26.31 -21.43
N LEU A 31 10.17 26.13 -20.23
CA LEU A 31 10.55 26.86 -19.02
C LEU A 31 11.95 26.43 -18.57
N GLY A 32 12.97 26.91 -19.29
CA GLY A 32 14.37 26.61 -19.03
C GLY A 32 14.75 25.14 -19.21
N GLY A 33 14.00 24.36 -19.99
CA GLY A 33 14.27 22.93 -20.21
C GLY A 33 13.99 22.05 -18.99
N ARG A 34 13.15 22.51 -18.06
CA ARG A 34 12.79 21.74 -16.87
C ARG A 34 11.69 20.74 -17.20
N CYS A 35 11.94 19.48 -16.88
CA CYS A 35 10.95 18.41 -16.95
C CYS A 35 10.73 17.86 -15.54
N GLU A 36 9.51 17.38 -15.29
CA GLU A 36 9.06 16.86 -14.00
C GLU A 36 8.61 15.42 -14.17
N ALA A 37 8.85 14.61 -13.14
CA ALA A 37 8.37 13.23 -13.09
C ALA A 37 6.84 13.21 -13.08
N VAL A 38 6.26 12.24 -13.77
CA VAL A 38 4.81 12.09 -13.91
C VAL A 38 4.34 11.02 -12.95
N CYS A 39 3.84 11.46 -11.80
CA CYS A 39 3.31 10.53 -10.84
C CYS A 39 2.10 9.75 -11.37
N GLY A 40 2.16 8.43 -11.28
CA GLY A 40 1.06 7.53 -11.59
C GLY A 40 0.99 7.13 -13.06
N ASP A 41 2.10 7.25 -13.80
CA ASP A 41 2.17 6.82 -15.19
C ASP A 41 2.69 5.36 -15.34
N GLY A 42 3.04 4.74 -14.21
CA GLY A 42 3.54 3.37 -14.12
C GLY A 42 5.03 3.26 -14.43
N VAL A 43 5.75 4.38 -14.53
CA VAL A 43 7.17 4.47 -14.89
C VAL A 43 7.93 5.12 -13.74
N ARG A 44 8.23 4.34 -12.70
CA ARG A 44 8.98 4.87 -11.55
C ARG A 44 10.36 5.40 -11.95
N VAL A 45 10.60 6.68 -11.68
CA VAL A 45 11.89 7.36 -11.85
C VAL A 45 12.53 7.71 -10.49
N GLN A 46 13.75 8.26 -10.49
CA GLN A 46 14.51 8.51 -9.25
C GLN A 46 13.86 9.56 -8.33
N GLN A 47 13.01 10.42 -8.89
CA GLN A 47 12.28 11.47 -8.19
C GLN A 47 11.07 10.95 -7.42
N GLU A 48 10.74 9.67 -7.58
CA GLU A 48 9.54 9.04 -7.03
C GLU A 48 9.92 7.95 -6.03
N ASP A 49 9.29 7.97 -4.85
CA ASP A 49 9.47 6.90 -3.87
C ASP A 49 8.73 5.63 -4.32
N CYS A 50 7.64 5.79 -5.08
CA CYS A 50 6.84 4.74 -5.71
C CYS A 50 6.15 5.30 -6.97
N ASP A 51 5.71 4.43 -7.89
CA ASP A 51 4.70 4.76 -8.91
C ASP A 51 3.87 3.50 -9.19
N ASP A 52 2.64 3.44 -8.66
CA ASP A 52 1.75 2.29 -8.80
C ASP A 52 0.83 2.37 -10.03
N GLY A 53 1.10 3.30 -10.95
CA GLY A 53 0.37 3.47 -12.20
C GLY A 53 -0.95 4.24 -12.06
N ASN A 54 -1.16 4.91 -10.92
CA ASN A 54 -2.28 5.83 -10.75
C ASN A 54 -1.99 6.94 -9.70
N THR A 55 -2.97 7.78 -9.39
CA THR A 55 -2.84 8.92 -8.45
C THR A 55 -3.88 8.86 -7.32
N ARG A 56 -4.38 7.67 -7.00
CA ARG A 56 -5.40 7.47 -5.96
C ARG A 56 -4.69 7.25 -4.63
N ASP A 57 -4.97 8.10 -3.64
CA ASP A 57 -4.46 7.85 -2.29
C ASP A 57 -5.14 6.60 -1.67
N GLY A 58 -4.42 5.90 -0.79
CA GLY A 58 -4.90 4.76 -0.01
C GLY A 58 -4.67 3.38 -0.62
N ASP A 59 -3.88 3.26 -1.69
CA ASP A 59 -3.43 1.99 -2.28
C ASP A 59 -1.91 1.77 -2.22
N GLY A 60 -1.22 2.61 -1.43
CA GLY A 60 0.17 2.46 -1.06
C GLY A 60 1.12 3.41 -1.76
N CYS A 61 0.70 4.01 -2.88
CA CYS A 61 1.43 5.11 -3.50
C CYS A 61 0.54 6.35 -3.61
N SER A 62 0.91 7.40 -2.88
CA SER A 62 0.09 8.62 -2.85
C SER A 62 0.06 9.34 -4.20
N SER A 63 -0.90 10.25 -4.38
CA SER A 63 -0.99 11.19 -5.51
C SER A 63 0.25 12.07 -5.74
N SER A 64 1.21 12.07 -4.81
CA SER A 64 2.50 12.77 -4.91
C SER A 64 3.69 11.80 -5.02
N CYS A 65 3.45 10.52 -5.30
CA CYS A 65 4.44 9.46 -5.47
C CYS A 65 5.36 9.26 -4.26
N LEU A 66 4.76 9.47 -3.08
CA LEU A 66 5.31 9.09 -1.79
C LEU A 66 4.68 7.79 -1.32
N VAL A 67 5.47 6.87 -0.77
CA VAL A 67 4.97 5.65 -0.13
C VAL A 67 4.11 6.03 1.06
N GLU A 68 2.91 5.45 1.12
CA GLU A 68 1.94 5.76 2.17
C GLU A 68 2.27 5.05 3.49
N SER A 69 1.79 5.60 4.61
CA SER A 69 2.00 4.98 5.93
C SER A 69 1.28 3.64 6.03
N GLY A 70 1.98 2.61 6.54
CA GLY A 70 1.46 1.23 6.59
C GLY A 70 1.66 0.44 5.30
N TRP A 71 2.42 0.98 4.34
CA TRP A 71 2.69 0.33 3.07
C TRP A 71 4.18 0.14 2.81
N ILE A 72 4.50 -0.93 2.09
CA ILE A 72 5.80 -1.13 1.44
C ILE A 72 5.58 -1.31 -0.05
N CYS A 73 6.28 -0.51 -0.84
CA CYS A 73 6.26 -0.60 -2.29
C CYS A 73 7.56 -1.20 -2.80
N ALA A 74 7.46 -2.11 -3.77
CA ALA A 74 8.58 -2.73 -4.45
C ALA A 74 8.42 -2.59 -5.95
N ASP A 75 9.52 -2.31 -6.63
CA ASP A 75 9.58 -2.27 -8.09
C ASP A 75 9.21 -3.66 -8.65
N ASN A 76 8.19 -3.73 -9.50
CA ASN A 76 7.94 -4.96 -10.25
C ASN A 76 9.15 -5.30 -11.11
N LEU A 77 9.53 -6.57 -11.24
CA LEU A 77 10.54 -6.96 -12.23
C LEU A 77 9.91 -6.99 -13.63
N HIS A 78 9.68 -5.82 -14.24
CA HIS A 78 9.33 -5.72 -15.66
C HIS A 78 10.56 -5.35 -16.51
N VAL A 79 10.66 -6.01 -17.66
CA VAL A 79 11.88 -6.29 -18.45
C VAL A 79 12.50 -5.05 -19.13
N THR A 80 12.03 -3.83 -18.84
CA THR A 80 12.44 -2.60 -19.54
C THR A 80 12.64 -1.43 -18.58
N ASN A 81 13.73 -1.45 -17.79
CA ASN A 81 14.38 -0.31 -17.10
C ASN A 81 13.53 0.73 -16.32
N HIS A 82 12.22 0.57 -16.22
CA HIS A 82 11.25 1.34 -15.47
C HIS A 82 10.07 0.42 -15.18
N THR A 83 9.56 0.47 -13.96
CA THR A 83 8.67 -0.55 -13.46
C THR A 83 7.63 0.06 -12.55
N THR A 84 6.38 -0.35 -12.75
CA THR A 84 5.28 0.00 -11.87
C THR A 84 5.54 -0.63 -10.49
N SER A 85 5.48 0.16 -9.44
CA SER A 85 5.55 -0.30 -8.05
C SER A 85 4.35 -1.19 -7.71
N LEU A 86 4.60 -2.31 -7.04
CA LEU A 86 3.56 -3.01 -6.27
C LEU A 86 3.67 -2.60 -4.83
N CYS A 87 2.56 -2.15 -4.27
CA CYS A 87 2.46 -1.81 -2.88
C CYS A 87 1.69 -2.89 -2.10
N TYR A 88 2.19 -3.21 -0.92
CA TYR A 88 1.62 -4.18 0.01
C TYR A 88 1.47 -3.54 1.39
N GLY A 89 0.41 -3.89 2.12
CA GLY A 89 0.27 -3.52 3.53
C GLY A 89 1.35 -4.17 4.39
N ILE A 90 1.87 -3.44 5.37
CA ILE A 90 2.87 -3.94 6.31
C ILE A 90 2.16 -4.64 7.45
N CYS A 91 2.08 -5.95 7.36
CA CYS A 91 1.48 -6.73 8.42
C CYS A 91 2.25 -6.61 9.75
N ALA A 92 1.49 -6.53 10.85
CA ALA A 92 1.94 -6.43 12.23
C ALA A 92 2.55 -5.07 12.61
N ASP A 93 2.16 -3.98 11.95
CA ASP A 93 2.63 -2.63 12.26
C ASP A 93 1.65 -1.81 13.11
N GLY A 94 0.45 -2.34 13.37
CA GLY A 94 -0.63 -1.71 14.13
C GLY A 94 -1.47 -0.72 13.32
N VAL A 95 -1.32 -0.69 12.00
CA VAL A 95 -2.03 0.20 11.07
C VAL A 95 -2.75 -0.62 10.01
N ARG A 96 -4.05 -0.84 10.21
CA ARG A 96 -4.87 -1.56 9.22
C ARG A 96 -5.07 -0.74 7.94
N VAL A 97 -4.42 -1.13 6.86
CA VAL A 97 -4.60 -0.52 5.52
C VAL A 97 -5.58 -1.32 4.65
N ALA A 98 -5.98 -0.76 3.49
CA ALA A 98 -7.00 -1.37 2.62
C ALA A 98 -6.60 -2.74 2.05
N ALA A 99 -5.29 -3.03 1.96
CA ALA A 99 -4.77 -4.33 1.51
C ALA A 99 -4.90 -5.45 2.57
N GLU A 100 -5.21 -5.11 3.82
CA GLU A 100 -5.22 -6.04 4.96
C GLU A 100 -6.64 -6.38 5.40
N GLN A 101 -6.86 -7.62 5.83
CA GLN A 101 -8.15 -7.98 6.42
C GLN A 101 -8.22 -7.54 7.89
N CYS A 102 -7.09 -7.61 8.58
CA CYS A 102 -6.86 -7.21 9.96
C CYS A 102 -5.39 -6.79 10.13
N ASP A 103 -5.07 -6.10 11.22
CA ASP A 103 -3.71 -5.93 11.73
C ASP A 103 -3.80 -5.79 13.24
N ASP A 104 -3.26 -6.73 14.03
CA ASP A 104 -3.30 -6.69 15.49
C ASP A 104 -1.97 -6.27 16.13
N GLY A 105 -1.10 -5.64 15.32
CA GLY A 105 0.20 -5.12 15.73
C GLY A 105 1.24 -6.18 16.08
N ASN A 106 1.00 -7.46 15.76
CA ASN A 106 1.97 -8.52 16.01
C ASN A 106 1.83 -9.70 15.01
N THR A 107 2.75 -10.66 15.04
CA THR A 107 2.77 -11.81 14.09
C THR A 107 2.38 -13.14 14.73
N LYS A 108 1.87 -13.09 15.96
CA LYS A 108 1.36 -14.28 16.63
C LYS A 108 0.08 -14.72 15.92
N SER A 109 -0.21 -16.01 16.02
CA SER A 109 -1.48 -16.57 15.55
C SER A 109 -2.29 -17.02 16.75
N GLY A 110 -3.60 -17.05 16.59
CA GLY A 110 -4.56 -17.37 17.63
C GLY A 110 -4.95 -16.17 18.50
N ASP A 111 -4.69 -14.94 18.07
CA ASP A 111 -5.11 -13.68 18.68
C ASP A 111 -5.98 -12.80 17.78
N GLY A 112 -6.37 -13.32 16.61
CA GLY A 112 -7.40 -12.76 15.73
C GLY A 112 -6.89 -12.29 14.38
N CYS A 113 -5.59 -12.02 14.26
CA CYS A 113 -4.96 -11.73 12.98
C CYS A 113 -3.75 -12.63 12.75
N ASP A 114 -3.67 -13.30 11.61
CA ASP A 114 -2.53 -14.17 11.32
C ASP A 114 -1.30 -13.38 10.82
N GLN A 115 -0.14 -14.04 10.76
CA GLN A 115 1.13 -13.43 10.31
C GLN A 115 1.12 -12.89 8.85
N PHE A 116 0.04 -13.11 8.11
CA PHE A 116 -0.18 -12.63 6.75
C PHE A 116 -1.37 -11.66 6.68
N CYS A 117 -1.79 -11.13 7.82
CA CYS A 117 -2.88 -10.17 7.98
C CYS A 117 -4.21 -10.65 7.41
N ARG A 118 -4.47 -11.95 7.60
CA ARG A 118 -5.77 -12.58 7.36
C ARG A 118 -6.50 -12.74 8.69
N LEU A 119 -7.79 -12.42 8.66
CA LEU A 119 -8.66 -12.55 9.83
C LEU A 119 -8.78 -14.04 10.20
N GLU A 120 -8.54 -14.36 11.47
CA GLU A 120 -8.66 -15.72 11.96
C GLU A 120 -10.13 -16.11 12.19
N SER A 121 -10.47 -17.39 11.97
CA SER A 121 -11.82 -17.89 12.19
C SER A 121 -12.25 -17.72 13.65
N GLY A 122 -13.48 -17.22 13.87
CA GLY A 122 -14.00 -16.94 15.22
C GLY A 122 -13.59 -15.57 15.78
N TYR A 123 -12.98 -14.71 14.96
CA TYR A 123 -12.56 -13.36 15.37
C TYR A 123 -13.18 -12.26 14.53
N VAL A 124 -13.27 -11.08 15.13
CA VAL A 124 -13.56 -9.80 14.49
C VAL A 124 -12.51 -8.79 14.95
N CYS A 125 -12.00 -7.99 14.02
CA CYS A 125 -11.02 -6.95 14.32
C CYS A 125 -11.58 -5.57 13.98
N ALA A 126 -11.45 -4.63 14.92
CA ALA A 126 -11.79 -3.23 14.71
C ALA A 126 -10.68 -2.51 13.93
N ASP A 127 -10.97 -1.32 13.41
CA ASP A 127 -10.02 -0.52 12.61
C ASP A 127 -8.77 -0.08 13.39
N ASN A 128 -8.82 -0.11 14.72
CA ASN A 128 -7.67 0.18 15.59
C ASN A 128 -6.81 -1.06 15.89
N GLY A 129 -7.01 -2.16 15.15
CA GLY A 129 -6.29 -3.41 15.31
C GLY A 129 -6.68 -4.23 16.53
N LEU A 130 -7.72 -3.82 17.28
CA LEU A 130 -8.21 -4.62 18.40
C LEU A 130 -9.06 -5.77 17.86
N CYS A 131 -8.53 -6.99 17.98
CA CYS A 131 -9.26 -8.21 17.68
C CYS A 131 -9.94 -8.77 18.92
N SER A 132 -11.19 -9.22 18.76
CA SER A 132 -11.96 -9.94 19.77
C SER A 132 -12.62 -11.16 19.16
N THR A 133 -12.93 -12.14 20.00
CA THR A 133 -13.65 -13.32 19.56
C THR A 133 -15.11 -12.97 19.27
N ASN A 134 -15.74 -13.73 18.38
CA ASN A 134 -17.11 -13.51 17.94
C ASN A 134 -18.06 -14.49 18.62
N CYS A 135 -18.57 -14.09 19.78
CA CYS A 135 -19.49 -14.89 20.57
C CYS A 135 -20.76 -15.24 19.77
N GLY A 136 -21.15 -16.52 19.85
CA GLY A 136 -22.36 -17.07 19.26
C GLY A 136 -22.22 -17.50 17.81
N ASP A 137 -21.00 -17.74 17.31
CA ASP A 137 -20.76 -18.15 15.93
C ASP A 137 -20.51 -19.66 15.74
N GLY A 138 -20.57 -20.41 16.84
CA GLY A 138 -20.35 -21.85 16.88
C GLY A 138 -18.88 -22.26 16.97
N ILE A 139 -17.95 -21.32 17.12
CA ILE A 139 -16.52 -21.56 17.20
C ILE A 139 -16.04 -21.12 18.59
N ILE A 140 -15.29 -21.99 19.29
CA ILE A 140 -14.57 -21.59 20.50
C ILE A 140 -13.20 -21.07 20.07
N ALA A 141 -13.03 -19.75 20.03
CA ALA A 141 -11.81 -19.06 19.65
C ALA A 141 -11.16 -18.35 20.85
N GLY A 142 -9.84 -18.21 20.83
CA GLY A 142 -9.09 -17.39 21.78
C GLY A 142 -9.33 -17.71 23.26
N LYS A 143 -10.02 -16.77 23.95
CA LYS A 143 -10.33 -16.86 25.39
C LYS A 143 -11.76 -17.29 25.67
N GLU A 144 -12.54 -17.65 24.65
CA GLU A 144 -13.88 -18.18 24.85
C GLU A 144 -13.81 -19.46 25.68
N ALA A 145 -14.59 -19.51 26.76
CA ALA A 145 -14.72 -20.72 27.56
C ALA A 145 -15.70 -21.71 26.94
N CYS A 146 -16.62 -21.21 26.11
CA CYS A 146 -17.67 -21.93 25.41
C CYS A 146 -18.22 -21.06 24.27
N ASP A 147 -19.05 -21.65 23.39
CA ASP A 147 -19.88 -20.97 22.40
C ASP A 147 -21.13 -21.85 22.15
N ASP A 148 -22.33 -21.26 22.15
CA ASP A 148 -23.61 -21.96 21.94
C ASP A 148 -24.39 -21.49 20.70
N MET A 149 -23.68 -20.96 19.71
CA MET A 149 -24.19 -20.54 18.40
C MET A 149 -25.21 -19.40 18.45
N ASN A 150 -25.31 -18.68 19.56
CA ASN A 150 -26.12 -17.46 19.64
C ASN A 150 -25.61 -16.49 20.74
N ASN A 151 -26.27 -15.33 20.87
CA ASN A 151 -25.93 -14.28 21.85
C ASN A 151 -27.06 -14.03 22.85
N ILE A 152 -27.79 -15.09 23.23
CA ILE A 152 -28.88 -15.05 24.20
C ILE A 152 -28.32 -15.40 25.58
N ASN A 153 -28.80 -14.71 26.61
CA ASN A 153 -28.36 -14.97 27.97
C ASN A 153 -29.20 -16.10 28.60
N GLY A 154 -28.53 -17.11 29.15
CA GLY A 154 -29.13 -18.12 30.02
C GLY A 154 -29.75 -19.34 29.31
N ASP A 155 -29.51 -19.50 28.02
CA ASP A 155 -29.84 -20.70 27.24
C ASP A 155 -28.66 -21.65 27.02
N GLY A 156 -27.46 -21.28 27.47
CA GLY A 156 -26.28 -22.14 27.39
C GLY A 156 -25.00 -21.43 27.80
N CYS A 157 -24.10 -21.23 26.84
CA CYS A 157 -22.87 -20.48 27.00
C CYS A 157 -23.17 -18.98 27.02
N ASN A 158 -22.63 -18.24 27.98
CA ASN A 158 -23.01 -16.86 28.23
C ASN A 158 -21.84 -16.02 28.74
#